data_AF-A0A8B6FD03-F1
#
_entry.id   AF-A0A8B6FD03-F1
#
_cell.length_a   1.000
_cell.length_b   1.000
_cell.length_c   1.000
_cell.angle_alpha   90.00
_cell.angle_beta   90.00
_cell.angle_gamma   90.00
#
_symmetry.space_group_name_H-M   'P 1'
#
loop_
_entity.id
_entity.type
_entity.pdbx_description
1 polymer ?
#
loop_
_entity_poly.entity_id
_entity_poly.type
_entity_poly.pdbx_seq_one_letter_code
_entity_poly.pdbx_strand_id
1 'polypeptide(L)'
;MLVSPWFQKQKDLLQMMLNAHNDKDVNDDEAVHQYEKDPEKWEKRGLTLDEITGNAILFLLVGYDTTASALTFVSYCLATNPDCQEKLIKEIDSVIVQIMTISRRWITWIGYLVKHCVYTPQEEEMADMLRKK
;
A
#
# COMPACT_ATOMS: atom_id res chain seq x y z
N MET A 1 -17.89 -10.03 12.60
CA MET A 1 -16.55 -9.43 12.43
C MET A 1 -15.93 -10.07 11.19
N LEU A 2 -16.27 -9.54 10.01
CA LEU A 2 -15.77 -10.05 8.73
C LEU A 2 -14.77 -9.02 8.21
N VAL A 3 -13.49 -9.37 8.23
CA VAL A 3 -12.43 -8.61 7.56
C VAL A 3 -12.84 -8.47 6.09
N SER A 4 -12.95 -7.23 5.62
CA SER A 4 -13.45 -6.94 4.27
C SER A 4 -12.58 -7.60 3.20
N PRO A 5 -13.16 -8.20 2.13
CA PRO A 5 -12.43 -8.91 1.06
C PRO A 5 -11.34 -8.10 0.34
N TRP A 6 -11.37 -6.78 0.47
CA TRP A 6 -10.52 -5.81 -0.22
C TRP A 6 -9.10 -5.70 0.33
N PHE A 7 -8.83 -6.33 1.49
CA PHE A 7 -7.49 -6.41 2.08
C PHE A 7 -6.93 -7.84 1.99
N GLN A 8 -7.13 -8.52 0.85
CA GLN A 8 -6.31 -9.70 0.57
C GLN A 8 -4.86 -9.26 0.40
N LYS A 9 -3.95 -9.86 1.18
CA LYS A 9 -2.51 -9.65 1.08
C LYS A 9 -2.08 -9.95 -0.36
N GLN A 10 -1.88 -8.91 -1.17
CA GLN A 10 -1.34 -9.10 -2.51
C GLN A 10 0.10 -9.58 -2.36
N LYS A 11 0.42 -10.71 -3.01
CA LYS A 11 1.79 -11.21 -3.06
C LYS A 11 2.53 -10.31 -4.04
N ASP A 12 3.29 -9.35 -3.51
CA ASP A 12 4.20 -8.56 -4.34
C ASP A 12 5.44 -9.38 -4.73
N LEU A 13 6.19 -8.84 -5.70
CA LEU A 13 7.37 -9.48 -6.28
C LEU A 13 8.48 -9.72 -5.24
N LEU A 14 8.64 -8.83 -4.26
CA LEU A 14 9.61 -9.03 -3.17
C LEU A 14 9.14 -10.13 -2.22
N GLN A 15 7.86 -10.16 -1.87
CA GLN A 15 7.26 -11.21 -1.07
C GLN A 15 7.36 -12.57 -1.78
N MET A 16 7.26 -12.61 -3.11
CA MET A 16 7.49 -13.82 -3.90
C MET A 16 8.95 -14.28 -3.80
N MET A 17 9.92 -13.38 -3.97
CA MET A 17 11.34 -13.69 -3.84
C MET A 17 11.73 -14.12 -2.42
N LEU A 18 11.18 -13.47 -1.39
CA LEU A 18 11.38 -13.83 0.01
C LEU A 18 10.76 -15.20 0.36
N ASN A 19 9.63 -15.55 -0.27
CA ASN A 19 9.07 -16.88 -0.11
C ASN A 19 9.94 -17.94 -0.80
N ALA A 20 10.54 -17.63 -1.95
CA ALA A 20 11.47 -18.51 -2.66
C ALA A 20 12.81 -18.69 -1.93
N HIS A 21 13.21 -17.73 -1.09
CA HIS A 21 14.37 -17.87 -0.19
C HIS A 21 14.09 -18.77 1.01
N ASN A 22 12.86 -18.75 1.54
CA ASN A 22 12.48 -19.51 2.74
C ASN A 22 12.15 -21.00 2.48
N ASP A 23 12.30 -21.50 1.24
CA ASP A 23 12.06 -22.91 0.93
C ASP A 23 13.26 -23.76 1.41
N LYS A 24 13.08 -24.45 2.53
CA LYS A 24 14.15 -24.98 3.40
C LYS A 24 14.82 -26.29 2.93
N ASP A 25 15.01 -26.49 1.64
CA ASP A 25 15.73 -27.68 1.15
C ASP A 25 17.26 -27.51 1.11
N VAL A 26 17.80 -26.40 1.62
CA VAL A 26 19.25 -26.12 1.61
C VAL A 26 19.73 -25.65 2.98
N ASN A 27 20.68 -26.38 3.58
CA ASN A 27 21.43 -25.93 4.75
C ASN A 27 22.23 -24.68 4.36
N ASP A 28 22.04 -23.58 5.10
CA ASP A 28 22.69 -22.27 4.87
C ASP A 28 24.23 -22.28 4.93
N ASP A 29 24.87 -23.42 5.23
CA ASP A 29 26.32 -23.57 5.40
C ASP A 29 27.06 -24.18 4.20
N GLU A 30 26.39 -24.63 3.13
CA GLU A 30 27.07 -25.14 1.93
C GLU A 30 27.37 -24.00 0.93
N ALA A 31 28.66 -23.68 0.82
CA ALA A 31 29.20 -22.62 -0.03
C ALA A 31 28.59 -22.59 -1.44
N VAL A 32 28.11 -21.41 -1.82
CA VAL A 32 27.54 -20.99 -3.12
C VAL A 32 28.24 -21.60 -4.35
N HIS A 33 29.53 -21.93 -4.25
CA HIS A 33 30.33 -22.54 -5.31
C HIS A 33 29.99 -24.01 -5.64
N GLN A 34 29.23 -24.74 -4.82
CA GLN A 34 28.93 -26.16 -5.09
C GLN A 34 27.74 -26.36 -6.04
N TYR A 35 26.88 -25.35 -6.19
CA TYR A 35 25.69 -25.40 -7.05
C TYR A 35 25.99 -25.14 -8.54
N GLU A 36 27.08 -24.44 -8.86
CA GLU A 36 27.49 -24.17 -10.24
C GLU A 36 27.90 -25.43 -11.04
N LYS A 37 28.26 -26.51 -10.34
CA LYS A 37 28.75 -27.75 -10.98
C LYS A 37 27.67 -28.77 -11.33
N ASP A 38 26.44 -28.61 -10.85
CA ASP A 38 25.37 -29.59 -11.05
C ASP A 38 24.04 -28.91 -11.45
N PRO A 39 23.64 -28.98 -12.74
CA PRO A 39 22.45 -28.32 -13.26
C PRO A 39 21.13 -28.93 -12.76
N GLU A 40 21.11 -29.98 -11.96
CA GLU A 40 19.88 -30.44 -11.31
C GLU A 40 19.68 -29.82 -9.91
N LYS A 41 20.76 -29.30 -9.30
CA LYS A 41 20.73 -28.73 -7.95
C LYS A 41 20.40 -27.23 -7.92
N TRP A 42 20.72 -26.49 -8.97
CA TRP A 42 20.35 -25.06 -9.05
C TRP A 42 18.83 -24.85 -9.16
N GLU A 43 18.11 -25.77 -9.81
CA GLU A 43 16.66 -25.66 -10.01
C GLU A 43 15.87 -25.87 -8.71
N LYS A 44 16.45 -26.62 -7.76
CA LYS A 44 15.85 -26.92 -6.44
C LYS A 44 16.32 -25.97 -5.34
N ARG A 45 17.24 -25.06 -5.65
CA ARG A 45 17.84 -24.12 -4.71
C ARG A 45 16.97 -22.86 -4.60
N GLY A 46 16.68 -22.45 -3.37
CA GLY A 46 16.09 -21.14 -3.09
C GLY A 46 17.00 -19.97 -3.48
N LEU A 47 16.42 -18.80 -3.76
CA LEU A 47 17.19 -17.58 -4.04
C LEU A 47 18.01 -17.17 -2.81
N THR A 48 19.26 -16.75 -2.99
CA THR A 48 20.07 -16.17 -1.91
C THR A 48 19.67 -14.71 -1.64
N LEU A 49 19.96 -14.18 -0.45
CA LEU A 49 19.68 -12.78 -0.11
C LEU A 49 20.36 -11.77 -1.06
N ASP A 50 21.56 -12.09 -1.54
CA ASP A 50 22.28 -11.26 -2.51
C ASP A 50 21.58 -11.25 -3.88
N GLU A 51 21.09 -12.40 -4.35
CA GLU A 51 20.32 -12.50 -5.60
C GLU A 51 18.98 -11.73 -5.50
N ILE A 52 18.29 -11.81 -4.36
CA ILE A 52 17.05 -11.06 -4.12
C ILE A 52 17.33 -9.56 -4.16
N THR A 53 18.39 -9.12 -3.49
CA THR A 53 18.76 -7.70 -3.41
C THR A 53 19.21 -7.18 -4.77
N GLY A 54 20.02 -7.95 -5.52
CA GLY A 54 20.45 -7.62 -6.87
C GLY A 54 19.26 -7.48 -7.83
N ASN A 55 18.32 -8.43 -7.79
CA ASN A 55 17.10 -8.37 -8.61
C ASN A 55 16.24 -7.15 -8.25
N ALA A 56 16.05 -6.84 -6.97
CA ALA A 56 15.28 -5.68 -6.54
C ALA A 56 15.88 -4.37 -7.06
N ILE A 57 17.20 -4.21 -6.97
CA ILE A 57 17.92 -3.03 -7.50
C ILE A 57 17.78 -2.96 -9.02
N LEU A 58 17.94 -4.09 -9.71
CA LEU A 58 17.80 -4.15 -11.17
C LEU A 58 16.41 -3.70 -11.64
N PHE A 59 15.35 -4.20 -11.00
CA PHE A 59 13.98 -3.78 -11.31
C PHE A 59 13.77 -2.29 -11.06
N LEU A 60 14.35 -1.74 -9.99
CA LEU A 60 14.27 -0.32 -9.72
C LEU A 60 14.98 0.52 -10.79
N LEU A 61 16.19 0.14 -11.20
CA LEU A 61 16.96 0.87 -12.21
C LEU A 61 16.28 0.85 -13.58
N VAL A 62 15.86 -0.34 -14.04
CA VAL A 62 15.17 -0.50 -15.32
C VAL A 62 13.81 0.23 -15.31
N GLY A 63 13.10 0.16 -14.18
CA GLY A 63 11.83 0.85 -14.00
C GLY A 63 11.98 2.38 -13.91
N TYR A 64 13.08 2.87 -13.35
CA TYR A 64 13.31 4.31 -13.17
C TYR A 64 13.43 5.04 -14.50
N ASP A 65 14.36 4.64 -15.37
CA ASP A 65 14.61 5.35 -16.63
C ASP A 65 13.39 5.35 -17.55
N THR A 66 12.70 4.21 -17.63
CA THR A 66 11.49 4.05 -18.47
C THR A 66 10.32 4.87 -17.92
N THR A 67 10.07 4.82 -16.62
CA THR A 67 8.98 5.58 -15.99
C THR A 67 9.25 7.08 -16.00
N ALA A 68 10.49 7.51 -15.72
CA ALA A 68 10.89 8.91 -15.76
C ALA A 68 10.74 9.49 -17.18
N SER A 69 11.16 8.74 -18.20
CA SER A 69 11.00 9.14 -19.60
C SER A 69 9.51 9.23 -19.98
N ALA A 70 8.70 8.24 -19.58
CA ALA A 70 7.27 8.25 -19.83
C ALA A 70 6.56 9.45 -19.16
N LEU A 71 6.88 9.73 -17.90
CA LEU A 71 6.34 10.89 -17.18
C LEU A 71 6.77 12.20 -17.84
N THR A 72 8.02 12.31 -18.25
CA THR A 72 8.53 13.49 -18.97
C THR A 72 7.77 13.71 -20.27
N PHE A 73 7.52 12.65 -21.03
CA PHE A 73 6.75 12.72 -22.27
C PHE A 73 5.30 13.13 -22.03
N VAL A 74 4.65 12.55 -21.01
CA VAL A 74 3.29 12.94 -20.61
C VAL A 74 3.25 14.42 -20.20
N SER A 75 4.17 14.87 -19.36
CA SER A 75 4.27 16.27 -18.95
C SER A 75 4.51 17.20 -20.14
N TYR A 76 5.33 16.80 -21.11
CA TYR A 76 5.56 17.55 -22.33
C TYR A 76 4.29 17.66 -23.18
N CYS A 77 3.55 16.54 -23.36
CA CYS A 77 2.30 16.54 -24.10
C CYS A 77 1.23 17.41 -23.42
N LEU A 78 1.19 17.43 -22.08
CA LEU A 78 0.28 18.31 -21.33
C LEU A 78 0.67 19.78 -21.46
N ALA A 79 1.96 20.11 -21.31
CA ALA A 79 2.45 21.49 -21.42
C ALA A 79 2.24 22.09 -22.82
N THR A 80 2.24 21.26 -23.86
CA THR A 80 1.98 21.67 -25.25
C THR A 80 0.50 21.72 -25.62
N ASN A 81 -0.38 21.14 -24.79
CA ASN A 81 -1.83 21.09 -25.00
C ASN A 81 -2.58 21.65 -23.77
N PRO A 82 -2.66 22.98 -23.62
CA PRO A 82 -3.21 23.62 -22.42
C PRO A 82 -4.68 23.24 -22.14
N ASP A 83 -5.49 23.01 -23.18
CA ASP A 83 -6.90 22.58 -23.02
C ASP A 83 -7.01 21.22 -22.31
N CYS A 84 -6.13 20.28 -22.68
CA CYS A 84 -6.07 18.96 -22.04
C CYS A 84 -5.54 19.06 -20.61
N GLN A 85 -4.54 19.91 -20.38
CA GLN A 85 -3.99 20.17 -19.04
C GLN A 85 -5.05 20.76 -18.11
N GLU A 86 -5.83 21.74 -18.55
CA GLU A 86 -6.86 22.37 -17.73
C GLU A 86 -7.99 21.38 -17.38
N LYS A 87 -8.39 20.53 -18.34
CA LYS A 87 -9.36 19.47 -18.07
C LYS A 87 -8.86 18.47 -17.03
N LEU A 88 -7.61 18.01 -17.16
CA LEU A 88 -7.00 17.08 -16.22
C LEU A 88 -6.91 17.68 -14.80
N ILE A 89 -6.51 18.95 -14.68
CA ILE A 89 -6.45 19.65 -13.39
C ILE A 89 -7.83 19.73 -12.75
N LYS A 90 -8.87 20.09 -13.52
CA LYS A 90 -10.26 20.12 -13.01
C LYS A 90 -10.73 18.75 -12.50
N GLU A 91 -10.38 17.67 -13.21
CA GLU A 91 -10.69 16.30 -12.77
C GLU A 91 -9.98 15.97 -11.44
N ILE A 92 -8.68 16.27 -11.33
CA ILE A 92 -7.89 16.04 -10.12
C ILE A 92 -8.44 16.85 -8.93
N ASP A 93 -8.72 18.14 -9.13
CA ASP A 93 -9.28 19.01 -8.09
C ASP A 93 -10.62 18.49 -7.59
N SER A 94 -11.47 17.99 -8.48
CA SER A 94 -12.77 17.42 -8.10
C SER A 94 -12.60 16.19 -7.19
N VAL A 95 -11.63 15.31 -7.48
CA VAL A 95 -11.34 14.11 -6.70
C VAL A 95 -10.74 14.48 -5.34
N ILE A 96 -9.80 15.43 -5.30
CA ILE A 96 -9.19 15.89 -4.04
C ILE A 96 -10.26 16.48 -3.11
N VAL A 97 -11.14 17.34 -3.64
CA VAL A 97 -12.24 17.91 -2.86
C VAL A 97 -13.18 16.83 -2.35
N GLN A 98 -13.47 15.80 -3.15
CA GLN A 98 -14.27 14.67 -2.69
C GLN A 98 -13.59 13.91 -1.56
N ILE A 99 -12.31 13.58 -1.67
CA ILE A 99 -11.55 12.87 -0.62
C ILE A 99 -11.49 13.71 0.67
N MET A 100 -11.22 15.01 0.56
CA MET A 100 -11.19 15.92 1.71
C MET A 100 -12.57 16.05 2.36
N THR A 101 -13.63 16.14 1.56
CA THR A 101 -15.01 16.15 2.06
C THR A 101 -15.37 14.85 2.77
N ILE A 102 -15.01 13.71 2.18
CA ILE A 102 -15.20 12.39 2.78
C ILE A 102 -14.46 12.34 4.12
N SER A 103 -13.17 12.66 4.17
CA SER A 103 -12.37 12.67 5.39
C SER A 103 -12.97 13.58 6.47
N ARG A 104 -13.33 14.83 6.13
CA ARG A 104 -14.01 15.75 7.05
C ARG A 104 -15.32 15.17 7.57
N ARG A 105 -16.11 14.55 6.69
CA ARG A 105 -17.39 13.92 7.05
C ARG A 105 -17.19 12.71 7.97
N TRP A 106 -16.14 11.93 7.79
CA TRP A 106 -15.76 10.86 8.72
C TRP A 106 -15.38 11.40 10.10
N ILE A 107 -14.57 12.47 10.16
CA ILE A 107 -14.17 13.09 11.44
C ILE A 107 -15.38 13.65 12.19
N THR A 108 -16.27 14.37 11.49
CA THR A 108 -17.49 14.91 12.13
C THR A 108 -18.45 13.80 12.56
N TRP A 109 -18.58 12.74 11.77
CA TRP A 109 -19.45 11.60 12.09
C TRP A 109 -18.93 10.78 13.27
N ILE A 110 -17.62 10.53 13.36
CA ILE A 110 -17.00 9.91 14.54
C ILE A 110 -17.19 10.81 15.77
N GLY A 111 -16.99 12.13 15.64
CA GLY A 111 -17.24 13.07 16.73
C GLY A 111 -18.69 13.05 17.23
N TYR A 112 -19.67 12.94 16.32
CA TYR A 112 -21.08 12.80 16.65
C TYR A 112 -21.38 11.45 17.32
N LEU A 113 -20.86 10.34 16.78
CA LEU A 113 -21.02 9.01 17.37
C LEU A 113 -20.41 8.92 18.77
N VAL A 114 -19.23 9.50 19.00
CA VAL A 114 -18.64 9.51 20.35
C VAL A 114 -19.53 10.32 21.30
N LYS A 115 -20.02 11.50 20.87
CA LYS A 115 -20.94 12.29 21.68
C LYS A 115 -22.29 11.62 21.95
N HIS A 116 -22.85 10.87 21.01
CA HIS A 116 -24.21 10.32 21.15
C HIS A 116 -24.27 8.85 21.56
N CYS A 117 -23.24 8.05 21.25
CA CYS A 117 -23.16 6.65 21.65
C CYS A 117 -22.31 6.43 22.91
N VAL A 118 -21.30 7.27 23.17
CA VAL A 118 -20.47 7.15 24.38
C VAL A 118 -20.93 8.12 25.48
N TYR A 119 -21.52 9.26 25.11
CA TYR A 119 -21.96 10.28 26.06
C TYR A 119 -23.50 10.40 26.06
N THR A 120 -24.19 9.42 26.65
CA THR A 120 -25.50 9.48 27.38
C THR A 120 -26.27 8.16 27.21
N PRO A 121 -26.87 7.56 28.27
CA PRO A 121 -27.65 8.23 29.32
C PRO A 121 -27.36 7.70 30.76
N GLN A 122 -26.67 8.49 31.59
CA GLN A 122 -26.69 8.31 33.06
C GLN A 122 -26.92 9.64 33.81
N GLU A 123 -26.75 10.79 33.14
CA GLU A 123 -27.05 12.10 33.74
C GLU A 123 -28.54 12.49 33.69
N GLU A 124 -29.37 11.92 32.82
CA GLU A 124 -30.82 12.20 32.86
C GLU A 124 -31.50 11.61 34.11
N GLU A 125 -31.05 10.44 34.59
CA GLU A 125 -31.54 9.88 35.87
C GLU A 125 -31.02 10.68 37.09
N MET A 126 -29.80 11.21 37.03
CA MET A 126 -29.24 12.08 38.08
C MET A 126 -29.87 13.48 38.08
N ALA A 127 -30.25 14.01 36.92
CA ALA A 127 -30.92 15.31 36.80
C ALA A 127 -32.41 15.25 37.20
N ASP A 128 -33.09 14.11 37.03
CA ASP A 128 -34.44 13.90 37.58
C ASP A 128 -34.42 13.69 39.11
N MET A 129 -33.36 13.06 39.64
CA MET A 129 -33.15 12.94 41.09
C MET A 129 -32.87 14.28 41.78
N LEU A 130 -32.17 15.21 41.13
CA LEU A 130 -31.93 16.56 41.68
C LEU A 130 -33.11 17.52 41.53
N ARG A 131 -34.11 17.20 40.68
CA ARG A 131 -35.32 18.01 40.51
C ARG A 131 -36.48 17.62 41.45
N LYS A 132 -36.40 16.44 42.08
CA LYS A 132 -37.41 15.90 43.03
C LYS A 132 -37.05 16.09 44.51
N LYS A 133 -36.06 16.91 44.84
CA LYS A 133 -35.64 17.23 46.22
C LYS A 133 -35.81 18.73 46.49
#